data_AF-A0A519TLQ8-F1
#
_entry.id   AF-A0A519TLQ8-F1
#
_cell.length_a   1.000
_cell.length_b   1.000
_cell.length_c   1.000
_cell.angle_alpha   90.00
_cell.angle_beta   90.00
_cell.angle_gamma   90.00
#
_symmetry.space_group_name_H-M   'P 1'
#
loop_
_entity.id
_entity.type
_entity.pdbx_description
1 polymer ?
#
loop_
_entity_poly.entity_id
_entity_poly.type
_entity_poly.pdbx_seq_one_letter_code
_entity_poly.pdbx_strand_id
1 'polypeptide(L)' 'MKTEELFFIVRIELNTDHENINDTLQEMEKQSRFLMTDTPHVKVINSEILTTKTRTQKN' A
#
# COMPACT_ATOMS: atom_id res chain seq x y z
N MET A 1 -22.15 -14.92 0.85
CA MET A 1 -21.78 -13.59 0.31
C MET A 1 -20.52 -13.77 -0.52
N LYS A 2 -20.44 -13.15 -1.69
CA LYS A 2 -19.27 -13.25 -2.56
C LYS A 2 -18.26 -12.18 -2.15
N THR A 3 -17.02 -12.57 -1.93
CA THR A 3 -15.89 -11.65 -1.71
C THR A 3 -15.33 -11.25 -3.07
N GLU A 4 -15.05 -9.96 -3.24
CA GLU A 4 -14.38 -9.43 -4.43
C GLU A 4 -13.06 -8.80 -3.98
N GLU A 5 -12.00 -9.00 -4.77
CA GLU A 5 -10.69 -8.41 -4.53
C GLU A 5 -10.60 -7.03 -5.21
N LEU A 6 -10.04 -6.06 -4.50
CA LEU A 6 -9.86 -4.70 -4.98
C LEU A 6 -8.37 -4.32 -4.91
N PHE A 7 -7.81 -3.87 -6.04
CA PHE A 7 -6.45 -3.37 -6.12
C PHE A 7 -6.48 -1.87 -6.43
N PHE A 8 -5.90 -1.05 -5.56
CA PHE A 8 -5.77 0.40 -5.78
C PHE A 8 -4.29 0.81 -5.78
N ILE A 9 -3.98 1.80 -6.61
CA ILE A 9 -2.71 2.51 -6.57
C ILE A 9 -2.93 3.79 -5.78
N VAL A 10 -2.37 3.85 -4.58
CA VAL A 10 -2.37 5.05 -3.74
C VAL A 10 -1.06 5.80 -3.90
N ARG A 11 -1.12 7.14 -3.81
CA ARG A 11 0.08 7.97 -3.70
C ARG A 11 0.37 8.17 -2.22
N ILE A 12 1.58 7.81 -1.81
CA ILE A 12 2.08 7.98 -0.45
C ILE A 12 3.34 8.84 -0.54
N GLU A 13 3.43 9.84 0.33
CA GLU A 13 4.64 10.64 0.53
C GLU A 13 5.28 10.20 1.85
N LEU A 14 6.59 9.98 1.83
CA LEU A 14 7.33 9.40 2.94
C LEU A 14 8.69 10.07 3.08
N ASN A 15 9.22 10.04 4.29
CA ASN A 15 10.61 10.33 4.60
C ASN A 15 11.25 9.02 5.09
N THR A 16 12.51 8.78 4.73
CA THR A 16 13.20 7.52 5.05
C THR A 16 14.66 7.79 5.37
N ASP A 17 15.19 7.07 6.36
CA ASP A 17 16.61 7.09 6.71
C ASP A 17 17.42 6.04 5.92
N HIS A 18 16.75 5.23 5.09
CA HIS A 18 17.41 4.25 4.22
C HIS A 18 18.04 4.93 3.01
N GLU A 19 19.29 4.58 2.72
CA GLU A 19 20.01 5.09 1.52
C GLU A 19 19.43 4.53 0.22
N ASN A 20 18.87 3.31 0.26
CA ASN A 20 18.29 2.64 -0.90
C ASN A 20 16.76 2.59 -0.79
N ILE A 21 16.10 3.03 -1.85
CA ILE A 21 14.65 3.02 -1.94
C ILE A 21 14.06 1.61 -1.84
N ASN A 22 14.77 0.58 -2.31
CA ASN A 22 14.31 -0.81 -2.21
C ASN A 22 14.17 -1.28 -0.77
N ASP A 23 15.05 -0.82 0.13
CA ASP A 23 14.98 -1.17 1.55
C ASP A 23 13.76 -0.50 2.20
N THR A 24 13.47 0.75 1.82
CA THR A 24 12.26 1.46 2.23
C THR A 24 10.99 0.73 1.76
N LEU A 25 10.96 0.27 0.50
CA LEU A 25 9.83 -0.49 -0.06
C LEU A 25 9.63 -1.81 0.70
N GLN A 26 10.71 -2.56 0.92
CA GLN A 26 10.65 -3.84 1.63
C GLN A 26 10.20 -3.68 3.09
N GLU A 27 10.67 -2.64 3.79
CA GLU A 27 10.23 -2.34 5.15
C GLU A 27 8.73 -2.02 5.19
N MET A 28 8.28 -1.14 4.28
CA MET A 28 6.86 -0.77 4.17
C MET A 28 5.98 -2.00 3.91
N GLU A 29 6.39 -2.91 3.02
CA GLU A 29 5.63 -4.13 2.74
C GLU A 29 5.53 -5.08 3.94
N LYS A 30 6.58 -5.16 4.76
CA LYS A 30 6.65 -6.12 5.88
C LYS A 30 6.08 -5.57 7.18
N GLN A 31 6.24 -4.27 7.43
CA GLN A 31 6.02 -3.69 8.75
C GLN A 31 4.84 -2.70 8.78
N SER A 32 4.51 -2.07 7.65
CA SER A 32 3.41 -1.12 7.61
C SER A 32 2.06 -1.82 7.58
N ARG A 33 1.08 -1.19 8.23
CA ARG A 33 -0.31 -1.62 8.20
C ARG A 33 -1.11 -0.65 7.34
N PHE A 34 -1.79 -1.15 6.33
CA PHE A 34 -2.77 -0.38 5.58
C PHE A 34 -4.15 -0.61 6.19
N LEU A 35 -4.81 0.46 6.63
CA LEU A 35 -6.17 0.41 7.17
C LEU A 35 -7.14 1.07 6.19
N MET A 36 -8.12 0.30 5.72
CA MET A 36 -9.23 0.81 4.93
C MET A 36 -10.52 0.71 5.74
N THR A 37 -11.28 1.80 5.79
CA THR A 37 -12.54 1.84 6.54
C THR A 37 -13.70 1.37 5.68
N ASP A 38 -14.74 0.87 6.35
CA ASP A 38 -16.03 0.61 5.71
C ASP A 38 -16.60 1.89 5.08
N THR A 39 -17.45 1.69 4.08
CA THR A 39 -18.33 2.73 3.50
C THR A 39 -19.78 2.27 3.64
N PRO A 40 -20.80 3.11 3.40
CA PRO A 40 -22.20 2.75 3.66
C PRO A 40 -22.68 1.44 3.02
N HIS A 41 -22.06 1.00 1.92
CA HIS A 41 -22.43 -0.22 1.18
C HIS A 41 -21.27 -1.19 0.97
N VAL A 42 -20.09 -0.92 1.52
CA VAL A 42 -18.90 -1.76 1.34
C VAL A 42 -18.30 -2.06 2.69
N LYS A 43 -18.23 -3.35 3.04
CA LYS A 43 -17.56 -3.84 4.24
C LYS A 43 -16.16 -4.33 3.89
N VAL A 44 -15.14 -3.72 4.46
CA VAL A 44 -13.75 -4.15 4.33
C VAL A 44 -13.52 -5.31 5.29
N ILE A 45 -13.15 -6.47 4.74
CA ILE A 45 -12.91 -7.67 5.54
C ILE A 45 -11.44 -7.80 5.94
N ASN A 46 -10.54 -7.43 5.03
CA ASN A 46 -9.11 -7.41 5.23
C ASN A 46 -8.48 -6.34 4.35
N SER A 47 -7.32 -5.85 4.75
CA SER A 47 -6.49 -4.97 3.95
C SER A 47 -5.02 -5.28 4.17
N GLU A 48 -4.29 -5.45 3.07
CA GLU A 48 -2.86 -5.79 3.09
C GLU A 48 -2.11 -5.06 1.99
N ILE A 49 -0.81 -4.85 2.21
CA ILE A 49 0.09 -4.27 1.21
C ILE A 49 0.73 -5.44 0.45
N LEU A 50 0.30 -5.65 -0.80
CA LEU A 50 0.83 -6.72 -1.65
C LEU A 50 2.09 -6.31 -2.41
N THR A 51 2.17 -5.04 -2.82
CA THR A 51 3.32 -4.51 -3.54
C THR A 51 3.39 -3.00 -3.37
N THR A 52 4.61 -2.50 -3.19
CA THR A 52 4.95 -1.09 -3.19
C THR A 52 5.80 -0.79 -4.42
N LYS A 53 5.48 0.31 -5.11
CA LYS A 53 6.20 0.73 -6.32
C LYS A 53 6.51 2.21 -6.24
N THR A 54 7.73 2.57 -6.62
CA THR A 54 8.06 3.96 -6.87
C THR A 54 7.71 4.36 -8.29
N ARG A 55 7.28 5.61 -8.45
CA ARG A 55 7.15 6.20 -9.78
C ARG A 55 8.55 6.61 -10.22
N THR A 56 9.15 5.88 -11.15
CA THR A 56 10.30 6.40 -11.89
C THR A 56 9.79 7.56 -12.75
N GLN A 57 10.16 8.80 -12.42
CA GLN A 57 10.03 9.88 -13.39
C GLN A 57 11.00 9.55 -14.52
N LYS A 58 10.48 9.06 -15.66
CA LYS A 58 11.24 9.15 -16.89
C LYS A 58 11.32 10.63 -17.22
N ASN A 59 12.53 11.19 -17.13
CA ASN A 59 12.86 12.44 -17.82
C ASN A 59 12.54 12.30 -19.30
#